data_AF-Q837C9-F1
#
_entry.id   AF-Q837C9-F1
#
_cell.length_a   1.000
_cell.length_b   1.000
_cell.length_c   1.000
_cell.angle_alpha   90.00
_cell.angle_beta   90.00
_cell.angle_gamma   90.00
#
_symmetry.space_group_name_H-M   'P 1'
#
loop_
_entity.id
_entity.type
_entity.pdbx_description
1 polymer ?
#
loop_
_entity_poly.entity_id
_entity_poly.type
_entity_poly.pdbx_seq_one_letter_code
_entity_poly.pdbx_strand_id
1 'polypeptide(L)'
;MTIAKDMMVNDGIRARELRLIGQDGEQLGVKTKAEALQIAESANLDLVLVAPGAKPPVARIMDYGKFRFEQQKKEREARKKQKVINVKEVRLSPTIDVNDFNTKLRNARKFLEKGDKVKASIRFKGRAITHKEIGQKVLDRLAEETADIATVEQKAKMDGRSMFLTLAPKNDK
;
A
#
# COMPACT_ATOMS: atom_id res chain seq x y z
N MET A 1 3.81 4.70 6.42
CA MET A 1 2.99 5.84 6.90
C MET A 1 3.91 7.04 7.04
N THR A 2 4.01 7.91 6.04
CA THR A 2 4.59 9.24 6.26
C THR A 2 3.42 10.11 6.65
N ILE A 3 3.07 10.11 7.94
CA ILE A 3 2.17 11.12 8.49
C ILE A 3 2.75 12.45 8.04
N ALA A 4 2.00 13.28 7.30
CA ALA A 4 2.39 14.63 6.97
C ALA A 4 2.82 15.31 8.28
N LYS A 5 4.13 15.34 8.50
CA LYS A 5 4.77 15.74 9.76
C LYS A 5 4.16 17.09 10.09
N ASP A 6 3.46 17.17 11.22
CA ASP A 6 2.84 18.43 11.59
C ASP A 6 3.95 19.47 11.69
N MET A 7 3.91 20.46 10.81
CA MET A 7 5.00 21.43 10.72
C MET A 7 4.83 22.43 11.85
N MET A 8 5.95 22.96 12.34
CA MET A 8 5.89 24.07 13.30
C MET A 8 5.55 25.33 12.51
N VAL A 9 4.52 26.06 12.94
CA VAL A 9 3.99 27.22 12.24
C VAL A 9 3.92 28.41 13.19
N ASN A 10 4.21 29.61 12.68
CA ASN A 10 4.11 30.88 13.38
C ASN A 10 4.74 30.82 14.78
N ASP A 11 3.96 31.04 15.84
CA ASP A 11 4.44 31.03 17.23
C ASP A 11 4.95 29.68 17.72
N GLY A 12 4.55 28.58 17.08
CA GLY A 12 5.06 27.24 17.35
C GLY A 12 6.55 27.07 17.03
N ILE A 13 7.13 27.96 16.21
CA ILE A 13 8.56 27.94 15.88
C ILE A 13 9.36 28.51 17.06
N ARG A 14 10.30 27.72 17.60
CA ARG A 14 11.13 28.10 18.75
C ARG A 14 12.53 28.62 18.40
N ALA A 15 12.96 28.45 17.15
CA ALA A 15 14.26 28.91 16.70
C ALA A 15 14.33 30.44 16.74
N ARG A 16 15.50 30.99 17.11
CA ARG A 16 15.74 32.45 17.15
C ARG A 16 16.04 33.03 15.77
N GLU A 17 16.72 32.25 14.94
CA GLU A 17 17.11 32.61 13.58
C GLU A 17 16.68 31.51 12.61
N LEU A 18 16.29 31.92 11.41
CA LEU A 18 15.75 31.07 10.37
C LEU A 18 16.37 31.46 9.03
N ARG A 19 16.74 30.46 8.22
CA ARG A 19 16.95 30.69 6.79
C ARG A 19 15.57 30.78 6.15
N LEU A 20 15.22 31.96 5.65
CA LEU A 20 13.88 32.30 5.19
C LEU A 20 13.77 32.18 3.67
N ILE A 21 12.74 31.48 3.23
CA ILE A 21 12.30 31.37 1.83
C ILE A 21 10.97 32.10 1.72
N GLY A 22 10.82 33.02 0.78
CA GLY A 22 9.57 33.70 0.55
C GLY A 22 8.54 32.86 -0.21
N GLN A 23 7.39 33.46 -0.53
CA GLN A 23 6.25 32.73 -1.09
C GLN A 23 6.53 32.16 -2.48
N ASP A 24 7.24 32.93 -3.30
CA ASP A 24 7.55 32.65 -4.71
C ASP A 24 8.86 31.86 -4.87
N GLY A 25 9.50 31.49 -3.75
CA GLY A 25 10.73 30.70 -3.70
C GLY A 25 12.02 31.53 -3.57
N GLU A 26 11.89 32.84 -3.47
CA GLU A 26 12.97 33.78 -3.24
C GLU A 26 13.73 33.47 -1.93
N GLN A 27 15.05 33.55 -1.95
CA GLN A 27 15.90 33.34 -0.77
C GLN A 27 16.09 34.67 -0.04
N LEU A 28 15.40 34.86 1.08
CA LEU A 28 15.44 36.10 1.88
C LEU A 28 16.60 36.15 2.88
N GLY A 29 17.46 35.12 2.87
CA GLY A 29 18.63 35.01 3.73
C GLY A 29 18.28 34.54 5.14
N VAL A 30 19.20 34.78 6.09
CA VAL A 30 18.98 34.47 7.50
C VAL A 30 18.31 35.67 8.17
N LYS A 31 17.18 35.43 8.82
CA LYS A 31 16.35 36.43 9.52
C LYS A 31 16.10 35.98 10.95
N THR A 32 15.90 36.93 11.86
CA THR A 32 15.37 36.62 13.18
C THR A 32 13.92 36.10 13.06
N LYS A 33 13.45 35.34 14.06
CA LYS A 33 12.04 34.90 14.12
C LYS A 33 11.08 36.08 14.00
N ALA A 34 11.38 37.19 14.67
CA ALA A 34 10.53 38.38 14.68
C ALA A 34 10.39 38.99 13.28
N GLU A 35 11.51 39.21 12.58
CA GLU A 35 11.46 39.71 11.19
C GLU A 35 10.73 38.73 10.27
N ALA A 36 10.98 37.42 10.41
CA ALA A 36 10.34 36.41 9.58
C ALA A 36 8.81 36.36 9.78
N LEU A 37 8.33 36.53 11.03
CA LEU A 37 6.90 36.64 11.35
C LEU A 37 6.30 37.91 10.74
N GLN A 38 6.98 39.04 10.86
CA GLN A 38 6.51 40.31 10.27
C GLN A 38 6.34 40.22 8.75
N ILE A 39 7.29 39.57 8.06
CA ILE A 39 7.21 39.38 6.61
C ILE A 39 6.02 38.48 6.24
N ALA A 40 5.81 37.38 6.98
CA ALA A 40 4.67 36.49 6.76
C ALA A 40 3.33 37.21 7.01
N GLU A 41 3.22 37.96 8.11
CA GLU A 41 2.02 38.75 8.45
C GLU A 41 1.74 39.83 7.41
N SER A 42 2.76 40.53 6.92
CA SER A 42 2.62 41.56 5.88
C SER A 42 2.11 40.99 4.55
N ALA A 43 2.43 39.72 4.27
CA ALA A 43 1.93 38.98 3.12
C ALA A 43 0.59 38.27 3.38
N ASN A 44 0.06 38.35 4.61
CA ASN A 44 -1.11 37.60 5.07
C ASN A 44 -0.97 36.07 4.85
N LEU A 45 0.23 35.55 5.13
CA LEU A 45 0.63 34.14 5.01
C LEU A 45 1.21 33.61 6.33
N ASP A 46 1.48 32.30 6.38
CA ASP A 46 2.09 31.65 7.53
C ASP A 46 3.61 31.53 7.37
N LEU A 47 4.32 31.64 8.50
CA LEU A 47 5.71 31.23 8.62
C LEU A 47 5.77 29.74 8.97
N VAL A 48 6.16 28.90 8.02
CA VAL A 48 6.14 27.43 8.18
C VAL A 48 7.56 26.86 8.23
N LEU A 49 7.89 26.09 9.27
CA LEU A 49 9.19 25.45 9.42
C LEU A 49 9.27 24.16 8.58
N VAL A 50 9.99 24.22 7.46
CA VAL A 50 10.09 23.12 6.48
C VAL A 50 11.27 22.19 6.72
N ALA A 51 12.38 22.69 7.30
CA ALA A 51 13.54 21.87 7.66
C ALA A 51 14.06 22.19 9.07
N PRO A 52 13.45 21.61 10.12
CA PRO A 52 13.83 21.87 11.52
C PRO A 52 15.27 21.47 11.87
N GLY A 53 15.84 20.49 11.16
CA GLY A 53 17.19 19.97 11.42
C GLY A 53 18.34 20.74 10.76
N ALA A 54 18.03 21.73 9.91
CA ALA A 54 19.06 22.55 9.27
C ALA A 54 19.69 23.54 10.25
N LYS A 55 20.88 24.05 9.93
CA LYS A 55 21.60 25.07 10.70
C LYS A 55 21.90 26.30 9.82
N PRO A 56 21.20 27.44 9.99
CA PRO A 56 19.97 27.60 10.77
C PRO A 56 18.79 26.81 10.16
N PRO A 57 17.71 26.55 10.94
CA PRO A 57 16.50 25.90 10.45
C PRO A 57 15.89 26.65 9.27
N VAL A 58 15.30 25.92 8.31
CA VAL A 58 14.69 26.55 7.12
C VAL A 58 13.20 26.74 7.34
N ALA A 59 12.75 27.99 7.20
CA ALA A 59 11.34 28.35 7.20
C ALA A 59 10.95 28.93 5.84
N ARG A 60 9.70 28.71 5.45
CA ARG A 60 9.12 29.23 4.21
C ARG A 60 7.82 29.95 4.51
N ILE A 61 7.62 31.09 3.86
CA ILE A 61 6.37 31.84 3.88
C ILE A 61 5.41 31.16 2.91
N MET A 62 4.26 30.70 3.39
CA MET A 62 3.25 30.06 2.56
C MET A 62 1.89 30.02 3.27
N ASP A 63 0.82 29.76 2.54
CA ASP A 63 -0.48 29.42 3.14
C ASP A 63 -0.42 27.97 3.65
N TYR A 64 -0.32 27.79 4.98
CA TYR A 64 -0.21 26.47 5.57
C TYR A 64 -1.51 25.66 5.43
N GLY A 65 -2.67 26.32 5.52
CA GLY A 65 -3.98 25.69 5.37
C GLY A 65 -4.15 25.06 3.99
N LYS A 66 -3.85 25.84 2.94
CA LYS A 66 -3.86 25.37 1.55
C LYS A 66 -2.81 24.30 1.30
N PHE A 67 -1.57 24.49 1.78
CA PHE A 67 -0.52 23.48 1.65
C PHE A 67 -0.92 22.14 2.28
N ARG A 68 -1.49 22.15 3.49
CA ARG A 68 -1.99 20.95 4.17
C ARG A 68 -3.11 20.29 3.39
N PHE A 69 -4.01 21.07 2.81
CA PHE A 69 -5.08 20.55 1.97
C PHE A 69 -4.54 19.88 0.70
N GLU A 70 -3.61 20.53 -0.02
CA GLU A 70 -3.00 19.99 -1.24
C GLU A 70 -2.22 18.70 -0.96
N GLN A 71 -1.44 18.67 0.13
CA GLN A 71 -0.73 17.47 0.56
C GLN A 71 -1.70 16.34 0.89
N GLN A 72 -2.76 16.61 1.65
CA GLN A 72 -3.80 15.61 1.94
C GLN A 72 -4.52 15.14 0.68
N LYS A 73 -4.82 16.03 -0.26
CA LYS A 73 -5.44 15.69 -1.54
C LYS A 73 -4.52 14.76 -2.35
N LYS A 74 -3.25 15.11 -2.48
CA LYS A 74 -2.22 14.30 -3.16
C LYS A 74 -2.08 12.93 -2.52
N GLU A 75 -2.04 12.84 -1.19
CA GLU A 75 -2.00 11.57 -0.46
C GLU A 75 -3.26 10.73 -0.70
N ARG A 76 -4.45 11.35 -0.68
CA ARG A 76 -5.71 10.65 -0.96
C ARG A 76 -5.76 10.13 -2.39
N GLU A 77 -5.34 10.92 -3.37
CA GLU A 77 -5.26 10.50 -4.76
C GLU A 77 -4.24 9.38 -4.97
N ALA A 78 -3.07 9.47 -4.32
CA ALA A 78 -2.06 8.41 -4.34
C ALA A 78 -2.59 7.10 -3.73
N ARG A 79 -3.32 7.18 -2.60
CA ARG A 79 -4.00 6.02 -1.99
C ARG A 79 -5.07 5.43 -2.89
N LYS A 80 -5.88 6.26 -3.56
CA LYS A 80 -6.89 5.79 -4.54
C LYS A 80 -6.26 5.07 -5.72
N LYS A 81 -5.06 5.49 -6.15
CA LYS A 81 -4.31 4.85 -7.24
C LYS A 81 -3.58 3.58 -6.83
N GLN A 82 -3.47 3.27 -5.53
CA GLN A 82 -2.82 2.05 -5.09
C GLN A 82 -3.64 0.84 -5.56
N LYS A 83 -3.03 -0.03 -6.38
CA LYS A 83 -3.66 -1.28 -6.83
C LYS A 83 -3.98 -2.15 -5.61
N VAL A 84 -5.26 -2.37 -5.36
CA VAL A 84 -5.72 -3.33 -4.36
C VAL A 84 -5.62 -4.72 -4.96
N ILE A 85 -4.73 -5.55 -4.42
CA ILE A 85 -4.65 -6.97 -4.79
C ILE A 85 -5.68 -7.71 -3.93
N ASN A 86 -6.75 -8.23 -4.54
CA ASN A 86 -7.68 -9.06 -3.80
C ASN A 86 -7.18 -10.50 -3.73
N VAL A 87 -7.62 -11.22 -2.70
CA VAL A 87 -7.45 -12.68 -2.63
C VAL A 87 -8.80 -13.31 -2.91
N LYS A 88 -8.93 -14.01 -4.04
CA LYS A 88 -10.14 -14.76 -4.42
C LYS A 88 -9.99 -16.21 -4.00
N GLU A 89 -11.05 -16.79 -3.42
CA GLU A 89 -11.02 -18.20 -3.02
C GLU A 89 -11.60 -19.10 -4.13
N VAL A 90 -10.89 -20.18 -4.44
CA VAL A 90 -11.38 -21.26 -5.31
C VAL A 90 -11.42 -22.54 -4.48
N ARG A 91 -12.63 -23.04 -4.23
CA ARG A 91 -12.85 -24.25 -3.42
C ARG A 91 -12.89 -25.49 -4.29
N LEU A 92 -12.06 -26.46 -3.93
CA LEU A 92 -11.91 -27.77 -4.54
C LEU A 92 -12.33 -28.85 -3.53
N SER A 93 -12.37 -30.11 -3.96
CA SER A 93 -12.61 -31.25 -3.09
C SER A 93 -11.59 -32.37 -3.35
N PRO A 94 -11.35 -33.28 -2.38
CA PRO A 94 -10.43 -34.40 -2.59
C PRO A 94 -10.91 -35.37 -3.68
N THR A 95 -12.22 -35.43 -3.91
CA THR A 95 -12.88 -36.32 -4.89
C THR A 95 -13.46 -35.51 -6.05
N ILE A 96 -12.77 -34.45 -6.46
CA ILE A 96 -13.25 -33.55 -7.51
C ILE A 96 -13.26 -34.26 -8.87
N ASP A 97 -14.36 -34.11 -9.61
CA ASP A 97 -14.46 -34.59 -10.98
C ASP A 97 -13.72 -33.67 -11.96
N VAL A 98 -13.33 -34.19 -13.12
CA VAL A 98 -12.61 -33.45 -14.16
C VAL A 98 -13.37 -32.20 -14.63
N ASN A 99 -14.69 -32.27 -14.80
CA ASN A 99 -15.49 -31.14 -15.29
C ASN A 99 -15.59 -30.02 -14.24
N ASP A 100 -15.77 -30.39 -12.96
CA ASP A 100 -15.78 -29.40 -11.87
C ASP A 100 -14.39 -28.78 -11.70
N PHE A 101 -13.32 -29.61 -11.74
CA PHE A 101 -11.94 -29.12 -11.71
C PHE A 101 -11.67 -28.09 -12.80
N ASN A 102 -12.03 -28.38 -14.05
CA ASN A 102 -11.85 -27.46 -15.18
C ASN A 102 -12.63 -26.14 -14.99
N THR A 103 -13.82 -26.21 -14.38
CA THR A 103 -14.60 -25.01 -14.03
C THR A 103 -13.89 -24.17 -12.97
N LYS A 104 -13.31 -24.80 -11.93
CA LYS A 104 -12.51 -24.11 -10.90
C LYS A 104 -11.23 -23.54 -11.47
N LEU A 105 -10.54 -24.26 -12.36
CA LEU A 105 -9.34 -23.81 -13.06
C LEU A 105 -9.62 -22.56 -13.89
N ARG A 106 -10.68 -22.55 -14.70
CA ARG A 106 -11.09 -21.38 -15.48
C ARG A 106 -11.35 -20.15 -14.59
N ASN A 107 -11.99 -20.35 -13.45
CA ASN A 107 -12.22 -19.26 -12.49
C ASN A 107 -10.91 -18.77 -11.87
N ALA A 108 -10.01 -19.68 -11.48
CA ALA A 108 -8.69 -19.33 -10.97
C ALA A 108 -7.90 -18.50 -12.00
N ARG A 109 -7.82 -18.95 -13.25
CA ARG A 109 -7.18 -18.22 -14.35
C ARG A 109 -7.77 -16.82 -14.53
N LYS A 110 -9.10 -16.70 -14.58
CA LYS A 110 -9.80 -15.41 -14.68
C LYS A 110 -9.48 -14.44 -13.54
N PHE A 111 -9.27 -14.92 -12.32
CA PHE A 111 -8.87 -14.07 -11.20
C PHE A 111 -7.40 -13.63 -11.32
N LEU A 112 -6.52 -14.56 -11.67
CA LEU A 112 -5.09 -14.30 -11.86
C LEU A 112 -4.84 -13.29 -12.98
N GLU A 113 -5.51 -13.43 -14.12
CA GLU A 113 -5.44 -12.48 -15.24
C GLU A 113 -5.92 -11.07 -14.87
N LYS A 114 -6.82 -10.95 -13.89
CA LYS A 114 -7.25 -9.66 -13.32
C LYS A 114 -6.26 -9.07 -12.32
N GLY A 115 -5.17 -9.78 -12.02
CA GLY A 115 -4.18 -9.39 -11.03
C GLY A 115 -4.59 -9.68 -9.59
N ASP A 116 -5.64 -10.49 -9.37
CA ASP A 116 -5.99 -10.98 -8.04
C ASP A 116 -5.16 -12.22 -7.69
N LYS A 117 -4.83 -12.38 -6.41
CA LYS A 117 -4.30 -13.64 -5.88
C LYS A 117 -5.42 -14.67 -5.78
N VAL A 118 -5.08 -15.94 -5.87
CA VAL A 118 -6.03 -17.05 -5.69
C VAL A 118 -5.62 -17.89 -4.49
N LYS A 119 -6.52 -18.03 -3.51
CA LYS A 119 -6.43 -19.04 -2.45
C LYS A 119 -7.22 -20.27 -2.90
N ALA A 120 -6.52 -21.31 -3.35
CA ALA A 120 -7.12 -22.59 -3.66
C ALA A 120 -7.25 -23.39 -2.36
N SER A 121 -8.45 -23.87 -2.03
CA SER A 121 -8.72 -24.54 -0.75
C SER A 121 -9.49 -25.84 -0.90
N ILE A 122 -9.15 -26.82 -0.07
CA ILE A 122 -9.82 -28.11 0.07
C ILE A 122 -10.16 -28.30 1.54
N ARG A 123 -11.43 -28.60 1.84
CA ARG A 123 -11.86 -28.97 3.20
C ARG A 123 -12.06 -30.49 3.29
N PHE A 124 -11.39 -31.13 4.24
CA PHE A 124 -11.53 -32.56 4.50
C PHE A 124 -12.68 -32.83 5.48
N LYS A 125 -13.70 -33.53 4.99
CA LYS A 125 -14.86 -33.98 5.80
C LYS A 125 -14.60 -35.38 6.38
N GLY A 126 -15.10 -35.63 7.59
CA GLY A 126 -15.01 -36.95 8.24
C GLY A 126 -13.58 -37.48 8.35
N ARG A 127 -13.39 -38.75 7.99
CA ARG A 127 -12.09 -39.44 7.98
C ARG A 127 -11.24 -39.13 6.74
N ALA A 128 -11.73 -38.34 5.78
CA ALA A 128 -10.98 -38.02 4.56
C ALA A 128 -9.69 -37.23 4.81
N ILE A 129 -9.52 -36.66 6.02
CA ILE A 129 -8.27 -35.99 6.43
C ILE A 129 -7.06 -36.95 6.45
N THR A 130 -7.31 -38.27 6.43
CA THR A 130 -6.26 -39.29 6.29
C THR A 130 -5.67 -39.35 4.88
N HIS A 131 -6.34 -38.75 3.88
CA HIS A 131 -5.91 -38.72 2.49
C HIS A 131 -5.41 -37.32 2.10
N LYS A 132 -4.47 -36.77 2.88
CA LYS A 132 -3.93 -35.42 2.65
C LYS A 132 -3.24 -35.33 1.30
N GLU A 133 -2.60 -36.41 0.89
CA GLU A 133 -1.86 -36.57 -0.36
C GLU A 133 -2.78 -36.40 -1.57
N ILE A 134 -4.03 -36.84 -1.47
CA ILE A 134 -5.03 -36.63 -2.54
C ILE A 134 -5.36 -35.14 -2.67
N GLY A 135 -5.63 -34.46 -1.55
CA GLY A 135 -5.89 -33.02 -1.56
C GLY A 135 -4.68 -32.23 -2.07
N GLN A 136 -3.46 -32.63 -1.69
CA GLN A 136 -2.23 -32.02 -2.17
C GLN A 136 -2.10 -32.16 -3.69
N LYS A 137 -2.28 -33.36 -4.24
CA LYS A 137 -2.25 -33.59 -5.70
C LYS A 137 -3.25 -32.71 -6.46
N VAL A 138 -4.45 -32.52 -5.92
CA VAL A 138 -5.47 -31.65 -6.56
C VAL A 138 -5.02 -30.19 -6.57
N LEU A 139 -4.44 -29.69 -5.48
CA LEU A 139 -3.92 -28.33 -5.40
C LEU A 139 -2.68 -28.13 -6.27
N ASP A 140 -1.76 -29.09 -6.27
CA ASP A 140 -0.55 -29.06 -7.08
C ASP A 140 -0.89 -29.08 -8.58
N ARG A 141 -1.89 -29.89 -8.99
CA ARG A 141 -2.42 -29.88 -10.35
C ARG A 141 -2.96 -28.50 -10.74
N LEU A 142 -3.72 -27.84 -9.86
CA LEU A 142 -4.20 -26.48 -10.15
C LEU A 142 -3.03 -25.50 -10.32
N ALA A 143 -1.98 -25.62 -9.49
CA ALA A 143 -0.79 -24.77 -9.58
C ALA A 143 -0.01 -25.01 -10.88
N GLU A 144 0.12 -26.26 -11.32
CA GLU A 144 0.75 -26.64 -12.58
C GLU A 144 -0.03 -26.09 -13.79
N GLU A 145 -1.35 -26.28 -13.80
CA GLU A 145 -2.26 -25.80 -14.85
C GLU A 145 -2.40 -24.26 -14.90
N THR A 146 -1.80 -23.54 -13.96
CA THR A 146 -1.73 -22.07 -13.94
C THR A 146 -0.30 -21.53 -13.92
N ALA A 147 0.70 -22.40 -14.09
CA ALA A 147 2.12 -22.04 -13.99
C ALA A 147 2.59 -21.12 -15.12
N ASP A 148 1.83 -20.99 -16.21
CA ASP A 148 2.03 -20.02 -17.28
C ASP A 148 1.78 -18.58 -16.80
N ILE A 149 0.71 -18.35 -16.03
CA ILE A 149 0.26 -17.00 -15.61
C ILE A 149 0.44 -16.70 -14.12
N ALA A 150 0.82 -17.68 -13.30
CA ALA A 150 0.92 -17.53 -11.85
C ALA A 150 2.18 -18.17 -11.26
N THR A 151 2.48 -17.77 -10.03
CA THR A 151 3.52 -18.35 -9.19
C THR A 151 2.92 -18.80 -7.86
N VAL A 152 3.50 -19.85 -7.27
CA VAL A 152 3.09 -20.32 -5.94
C VAL A 152 3.68 -19.40 -4.88
N GLU A 153 2.85 -18.53 -4.31
CA GLU A 153 3.24 -17.65 -3.20
C GLU A 153 3.31 -18.43 -1.88
N GLN A 154 2.37 -19.36 -1.67
CA GLN A 154 2.38 -20.25 -0.52
C GLN A 154 2.04 -21.67 -0.99
N LYS A 155 2.99 -22.59 -0.79
CA LYS A 155 2.81 -24.02 -1.10
C LYS A 155 1.65 -24.62 -0.30
N ALA A 156 1.10 -25.71 -0.84
CA ALA A 156 0.01 -26.44 -0.21
C ALA A 156 0.38 -26.82 1.24
N LYS A 157 -0.46 -26.40 2.19
CA LYS A 157 -0.28 -26.70 3.61
C LYS A 157 -1.61 -26.92 4.32
N MET A 158 -1.56 -27.68 5.41
CA MET A 158 -2.71 -27.89 6.28
C MET A 158 -2.95 -26.70 7.20
N ASP A 159 -4.22 -26.39 7.43
CA ASP A 159 -4.73 -25.47 8.44
C ASP A 159 -6.04 -26.07 9.02
N GLY A 160 -5.90 -26.66 10.21
CA GLY A 160 -6.93 -27.50 10.82
C GLY A 160 -7.37 -28.63 9.87
N ARG A 161 -8.66 -28.62 9.52
CA ARG A 161 -9.28 -29.61 8.61
C ARG A 161 -9.26 -29.21 7.14
N SER A 162 -8.53 -28.16 6.78
CA SER A 162 -8.44 -27.69 5.40
C SER A 162 -6.99 -27.72 4.93
N MET A 163 -6.78 -27.87 3.63
CA MET A 163 -5.50 -27.62 2.98
C MET A 163 -5.70 -26.48 1.99
N PHE A 164 -4.71 -25.61 1.87
CA PHE A 164 -4.76 -24.55 0.89
C PHE A 164 -3.40 -24.24 0.29
N LEU A 165 -3.43 -23.69 -0.92
CA LEU A 165 -2.31 -23.17 -1.69
C LEU A 165 -2.66 -21.75 -2.13
N THR A 166 -1.69 -20.84 -2.12
CA THR A 166 -1.88 -19.47 -2.61
C THR A 166 -1.08 -19.25 -3.89
N LEU A 167 -1.78 -18.83 -4.93
CA LEU A 167 -1.22 -18.40 -6.21
C LEU A 167 -1.21 -16.87 -6.27
N ALA A 168 -0.10 -16.32 -6.72
CA ALA A 168 0.02 -14.92 -7.10
C ALA A 168 0.14 -14.81 -8.62
N PRO A 169 -0.54 -13.83 -9.23
CA PRO A 169 -0.35 -13.57 -10.65
C PRO A 169 1.12 -13.23 -10.90
N LYS A 170 1.69 -13.73 -12.00
CA LYS A 170 2.98 -13.21 -12.44
C LYS A 170 2.77 -11.73 -12.73
N ASN A 171 3.59 -10.87 -12.13
CA ASN A 171 3.59 -9.47 -12.50
C ASN A 171 4.00 -9.42 -13.98
N ASP A 172 3.05 -9.12 -14.87
CA ASP A 172 3.43 -8.46 -16.11
C ASP A 172 4.08 -7.14 -15.68
N LYS A 173 5.33 -6.95 -16.11
CA LYS A 173 6.22 -5.89 -15.66
C LYS A 173 5.62 -4.51 -15.88
#